data_AF-A0A382K5C5-F1
#
_entry.id   AF-A0A382K5C5-F1
#
_cell.length_a   1.000
_cell.length_b   1.000
_cell.length_c   1.000
_cell.angle_alpha   90.00
_cell.angle_beta   90.00
_cell.angle_gamma   90.00
#
_symmetry.space_group_name_H-M   'P 1'
#
loop_
_entity.id
_entity.type
_entity.pdbx_description
1 polymer ?
#
loop_
_entity_poly.entity_id
_entity_poly.type
_entity_poly.pdbx_seq_one_letter_code
_entity_poly.pdbx_strand_id
1 'polypeptide(L)'
;MKGTNILTSRPLSRRTILRGVGATVALPFLDAMAPGVSALTRPATTPIRRFQAIFVPNGMAMEHWSPTAAGRGFELTPILEPLAPFRDQMLVFSGLDASWTYVHAGASGSFLTGTRRGGTSETDVVADTSIDQMLAREFAAATP
;
A
#
# COMPACT_ATOMS: atom_id res chain seq x y z
N MET A 1 -1.95 60.45 -20.89
CA MET A 1 -0.69 60.29 -20.16
C MET A 1 -0.21 58.86 -20.37
N LYS A 2 0.90 58.62 -21.10
CA LYS A 2 1.45 57.28 -21.34
C LYS A 2 2.50 56.97 -20.27
N GLY A 3 2.33 55.89 -19.53
CA GLY A 3 3.29 55.40 -18.54
C GLY A 3 4.43 54.65 -19.21
N THR A 4 5.66 54.98 -18.82
CA THR A 4 6.89 54.33 -19.28
C THR A 4 7.17 53.11 -18.40
N ASN A 5 7.16 51.91 -18.97
CA ASN A 5 7.66 50.70 -18.30
C ASN A 5 9.19 50.66 -18.37
N ILE A 6 9.87 50.60 -17.22
CA ILE A 6 11.31 50.37 -17.11
C ILE A 6 11.55 48.87 -16.94
N LEU A 7 12.07 48.21 -17.99
CA LEU A 7 12.56 46.84 -17.90
C LEU A 7 14.04 46.87 -17.50
N THR A 8 14.36 46.50 -16.26
CA THR A 8 15.75 46.34 -15.80
C THR A 8 16.26 44.95 -16.15
N SER A 9 16.90 44.80 -17.32
CA SER A 9 17.61 43.57 -17.69
C SER A 9 18.98 43.51 -17.00
N ARG A 10 19.06 42.91 -15.81
CA ARG A 10 20.36 42.51 -15.22
C ARG A 10 20.77 41.14 -15.77
N PRO A 11 21.87 41.04 -16.54
CA PRO A 11 22.36 39.75 -17.01
C PRO A 11 22.91 38.93 -15.83
N LEU A 12 22.47 37.68 -15.71
CA LEU A 12 23.02 36.73 -14.74
C LEU A 12 24.46 36.39 -15.11
N SER A 13 25.36 36.35 -14.13
CA SER A 13 26.78 36.05 -14.37
C SER A 13 26.96 34.58 -14.78
N ARG A 14 27.88 34.30 -15.72
CA ARG A 14 28.26 32.93 -16.12
C ARG A 14 28.66 32.06 -14.92
N ARG A 15 29.29 32.67 -13.90
CA ARG A 15 29.69 31.99 -12.66
C ARG A 15 28.47 31.52 -11.84
N THR A 16 27.38 32.30 -11.84
CA THR A 16 26.13 31.91 -11.19
C THR A 16 25.50 30.70 -11.88
N ILE A 17 25.48 30.69 -13.22
CA ILE A 17 24.97 29.56 -14.00
C ILE A 17 25.80 28.30 -13.73
N LEU A 18 27.13 28.39 -13.81
CA LEU A 18 28.01 27.23 -13.60
C LEU A 18 27.96 26.67 -12.17
N ARG A 19 27.72 27.51 -11.15
CA ARG A 19 27.50 27.04 -9.77
C ARG A 19 26.15 26.32 -9.60
N GLY A 20 25.13 26.70 -10.36
CA GLY A 20 23.81 26.05 -10.31
C GLY A 20 23.76 24.69 -10.99
N VAL A 21 24.52 24.50 -12.09
CA VAL A 21 24.55 23.23 -12.84
C VAL A 21 25.09 22.05 -12.01
N GLY A 22 26.01 22.30 -11.07
CA GLY A 22 26.49 21.25 -10.17
C GLY A 22 25.39 20.66 -9.27
N ALA A 23 24.44 21.50 -8.85
CA ALA A 23 23.31 21.07 -8.04
C ALA A 23 22.31 20.22 -8.85
N THR A 24 22.14 20.46 -10.15
CA THR A 24 21.22 19.69 -11.01
C THR A 24 21.75 18.32 -11.42
N VAL A 25 23.06 18.08 -11.34
CA VAL A 25 23.66 16.77 -11.62
C VAL A 25 23.72 15.91 -10.35
N ALA A 26 23.91 16.53 -9.18
CA ALA A 26 23.99 15.83 -7.90
C ALA A 26 22.62 15.44 -7.32
N LEU A 27 21.56 16.19 -7.65
CA LEU A 27 20.19 15.85 -7.29
C LEU A 27 19.51 15.19 -8.49
N PRO A 28 19.23 13.87 -8.46
CA PRO A 28 18.24 13.32 -9.38
C PRO A 28 16.97 14.17 -9.26
N PHE A 29 16.36 14.51 -10.40
CA PHE A 29 15.11 15.27 -10.43
C PHE A 29 14.12 14.65 -9.44
N LEU A 30 13.89 15.33 -8.32
CA LEU A 30 12.85 14.94 -7.37
C LEU A 30 11.52 15.11 -8.10
N ASP A 31 10.62 14.13 -7.99
CA ASP A 31 9.27 14.21 -8.59
C ASP A 31 8.52 15.49 -8.19
N ALA A 32 8.89 16.11 -7.05
CA ALA A 32 8.38 17.41 -6.60
C ALA A 32 8.76 18.60 -7.50
N MET A 33 9.73 18.46 -8.41
CA MET A 33 10.23 19.51 -9.31
C MET A 33 9.70 19.38 -10.73
N ALA A 34 8.97 18.31 -11.05
CA ALA A 34 8.16 18.27 -12.25
C ALA A 34 6.96 19.22 -12.01
N PRO A 35 6.79 20.32 -12.77
CA PRO A 35 5.48 20.99 -12.81
C PRO A 35 4.45 19.91 -13.10
N GLY A 36 3.29 19.91 -12.43
CA GLY A 36 2.32 18.81 -12.35
C GLY A 36 1.71 18.32 -13.67
N VAL A 37 2.53 17.95 -14.65
CA VAL A 37 2.17 17.36 -15.93
C VAL A 37 1.67 15.93 -15.71
N SER A 38 2.10 15.26 -14.62
CA SER A 38 1.52 13.99 -14.18
C SER A 38 0.04 14.13 -13.76
N ALA A 39 -0.37 15.30 -13.26
CA ALA A 39 -1.77 15.57 -12.92
C ALA A 39 -2.64 15.91 -14.15
N LEU A 40 -2.04 16.29 -15.28
CA LEU A 40 -2.76 16.63 -16.52
C LEU A 40 -2.97 15.45 -17.46
N THR A 41 -2.22 14.36 -17.29
CA THR A 41 -2.38 13.11 -18.07
C THR A 41 -3.15 12.02 -17.33
N ARG A 42 -3.47 12.21 -16.05
CA ARG A 42 -4.23 11.22 -15.30
C ARG A 42 -5.72 11.42 -15.55
N PRO A 43 -6.44 10.45 -16.17
CA PRO A 43 -7.87 10.56 -16.32
C PRO A 43 -8.50 10.71 -14.93
N ALA A 44 -9.34 11.74 -14.77
CA ALA A 44 -9.97 12.16 -13.51
C ALA A 44 -10.96 11.12 -12.91
N THR A 45 -10.93 9.87 -13.37
CA THR A 45 -12.00 8.88 -13.16
C THR A 45 -11.51 7.49 -12.79
N THR A 46 -10.22 7.25 -12.56
CA THR A 46 -9.79 5.94 -12.05
C THR A 46 -10.24 5.78 -10.60
N PRO A 47 -11.12 4.81 -10.27
CA PRO A 47 -11.59 4.61 -8.90
C PRO A 47 -10.41 4.24 -7.99
N ILE A 48 -10.36 4.87 -6.82
CA ILE A 48 -9.33 4.60 -5.82
C ILE A 48 -9.45 3.16 -5.33
N ARG A 49 -8.44 2.34 -5.63
CA ARG A 49 -8.33 0.99 -5.09
C ARG A 49 -7.76 1.09 -3.68
N ARG A 50 -8.45 0.49 -2.69
CA ARG A 50 -8.00 0.41 -1.31
C ARG A 50 -7.88 -1.04 -0.92
N PHE A 51 -6.78 -1.37 -0.24
CA PHE A 51 -6.56 -2.67 0.36
C PHE A 51 -6.54 -2.50 1.87
N GLN A 52 -7.27 -3.37 2.58
CA GLN A 52 -7.33 -3.41 4.03
C GLN A 52 -7.22 -4.87 4.46
N ALA A 53 -6.41 -5.13 5.48
CA ALA A 53 -6.29 -6.45 6.10
C ALA A 53 -6.56 -6.32 7.60
N ILE A 54 -7.28 -7.29 8.16
CA ILE A 54 -7.63 -7.35 9.59
C ILE A 54 -7.10 -8.66 10.14
N PHE A 55 -6.35 -8.58 11.23
CA PHE A 55 -5.73 -9.72 11.89
C PHE A 55 -6.23 -9.84 13.33
N VAL A 56 -6.49 -11.07 13.78
CA VAL A 56 -6.90 -11.38 15.15
C VAL A 56 -5.89 -12.40 15.73
N PRO A 57 -4.88 -11.95 16.50
CA PRO A 57 -3.72 -12.77 16.86
C PRO A 57 -3.97 -13.81 17.96
N ASN A 58 -5.01 -13.65 18.76
CA ASN A 58 -5.16 -14.36 20.05
C ASN A 58 -6.16 -15.54 19.97
N GLY A 59 -6.46 -16.01 18.76
CA GLY A 59 -7.53 -16.98 18.53
C GLY A 59 -8.93 -16.36 18.50
N MET A 60 -9.90 -17.15 18.05
CA MET A 60 -11.30 -16.76 17.87
C MET A 60 -12.20 -17.95 18.23
N ALA A 61 -13.42 -17.68 18.69
CA ALA A 61 -14.45 -18.72 18.81
C ALA A 61 -14.90 -19.17 17.40
N MET A 62 -14.18 -20.17 16.85
CA MET A 62 -14.32 -20.56 15.44
C MET A 62 -15.70 -21.13 15.11
N GLU A 63 -16.40 -21.69 16.09
CA GLU A 63 -17.80 -22.14 16.01
C GLU A 63 -18.79 -21.00 15.71
N HIS A 64 -18.42 -19.76 16.06
CA HIS A 64 -19.21 -18.55 15.77
C HIS A 64 -18.66 -17.74 14.59
N TRP A 65 -17.49 -18.12 14.06
CA TRP A 65 -16.83 -17.47 12.93
C TRP A 65 -17.01 -18.25 11.61
N SER A 66 -16.90 -19.58 11.67
CA SER A 66 -16.72 -20.42 10.48
C SER A 66 -18.05 -20.99 9.99
N PRO A 67 -18.47 -20.69 8.75
CA PRO A 67 -19.61 -21.37 8.15
C PRO A 67 -19.37 -22.89 8.07
N THR A 68 -20.42 -23.68 8.29
CA THR A 68 -20.34 -25.15 8.30
C THR A 68 -20.50 -25.78 6.92
N ALA A 69 -21.18 -25.09 6.00
CA ALA A 69 -21.41 -25.54 4.64
C ALA A 69 -20.47 -24.84 3.65
N ALA A 70 -20.01 -25.57 2.63
CA ALA A 70 -19.23 -25.03 1.53
C ALA A 70 -20.11 -24.51 0.39
N GLY A 71 -19.51 -23.70 -0.49
CA GLY A 71 -20.17 -23.13 -1.66
C GLY A 71 -20.80 -21.75 -1.42
N ARG A 72 -21.31 -21.11 -2.47
CA ARG A 72 -21.84 -19.73 -2.43
C ARG A 72 -23.04 -19.54 -1.49
N GLY A 73 -23.72 -20.63 -1.14
CA GLY A 73 -24.91 -20.65 -0.29
C GLY A 73 -24.65 -20.77 1.21
N PHE A 74 -23.42 -20.55 1.69
CA PHE A 74 -23.15 -20.66 3.11
C PHE A 74 -23.98 -19.65 3.93
N GLU A 75 -24.34 -20.08 5.14
CA GLU A 75 -25.03 -19.25 6.12
C GLU A 75 -24.04 -18.36 6.87
N LEU A 76 -24.43 -17.12 7.14
CA LEU A 76 -23.62 -16.21 7.94
C LEU A 76 -23.66 -16.65 9.40
N THR A 77 -22.48 -16.82 10.00
CA THR A 77 -22.36 -17.07 11.43
C THR A 77 -22.49 -15.77 12.21
N PRO A 78 -22.73 -15.80 13.54
CA PRO A 78 -22.95 -14.60 14.34
C PRO A 78 -21.86 -13.52 14.19
N ILE A 79 -20.59 -13.92 14.06
CA ILE A 79 -19.49 -12.96 13.89
C ILE A 79 -19.48 -12.33 12.49
N LEU A 80 -19.98 -13.05 11.48
CA LEU A 80 -20.07 -12.56 10.10
C LEU A 80 -21.39 -11.83 9.80
N GLU A 81 -22.39 -11.90 10.69
CA GLU A 81 -23.70 -11.26 10.52
C GLU A 81 -23.62 -9.76 10.20
N PRO A 82 -22.74 -8.95 10.83
CA PRO A 82 -22.62 -7.52 10.48
C PRO A 82 -22.18 -7.27 9.02
N LEU A 83 -21.62 -8.28 8.34
CA LEU A 83 -21.21 -8.21 6.93
C LEU A 83 -22.32 -8.62 5.95
N ALA A 84 -23.53 -8.92 6.43
CA ALA A 84 -24.67 -9.29 5.58
C ALA A 84 -24.94 -8.33 4.39
N PRO A 85 -24.80 -6.99 4.52
CA PRO A 85 -24.94 -6.07 3.39
C PRO A 85 -23.95 -6.32 2.24
N PHE A 86 -22.86 -7.04 2.49
CA PHE A 86 -21.79 -7.35 1.54
C PHE A 86 -21.76 -8.83 1.12
N ARG A 87 -22.83 -9.60 1.38
CA ARG A 87 -22.88 -11.04 1.13
C ARG A 87 -22.44 -11.45 -0.28
N ASP A 88 -22.89 -10.73 -1.30
CA ASP A 88 -22.53 -11.03 -2.70
C ASP A 88 -21.10 -10.62 -3.09
N GLN A 89 -20.38 -9.96 -2.18
CA GLN A 89 -18.98 -9.52 -2.33
C GLN A 89 -18.04 -10.27 -1.39
N MET A 90 -18.51 -11.32 -0.72
CA MET A 90 -17.75 -12.04 0.30
C MET A 90 -17.35 -13.44 -0.16
N LEU A 91 -16.13 -13.82 0.16
CA LEU A 91 -15.62 -15.19 0.07
C LEU A 91 -15.10 -15.58 1.45
N VAL A 92 -15.43 -16.79 1.89
CA VAL A 92 -14.91 -17.36 3.14
C VAL A 92 -14.09 -18.58 2.77
N PHE A 93 -12.82 -18.58 3.16
CA PHE A 93 -11.89 -19.67 2.95
C PHE A 93 -11.49 -20.27 4.29
N SER A 94 -11.36 -21.59 4.33
CA SER A 94 -10.90 -22.36 5.49
C SER A 94 -9.77 -23.31 5.07
N GLY A 95 -9.05 -23.88 6.04
CA GLY A 95 -7.94 -24.80 5.78
C GLY A 95 -6.66 -24.12 5.26
N LEU A 96 -6.55 -22.80 5.39
CA LEU A 96 -5.30 -22.08 5.17
C LEU A 96 -4.39 -22.29 6.39
N ASP A 97 -3.14 -22.65 6.14
CA ASP A 97 -2.13 -22.87 7.16
C ASP A 97 -0.91 -21.96 6.91
N ALA A 98 -0.44 -21.29 7.96
CA ALA A 98 0.73 -20.43 7.94
C ALA A 98 1.89 -21.16 8.63
N SER A 99 2.96 -21.41 7.89
CA SER A 99 3.94 -22.45 8.25
C SER A 99 4.98 -22.04 9.31
N TRP A 100 5.05 -20.76 9.72
CA TRP A 100 5.97 -20.33 10.78
C TRP A 100 5.22 -19.89 12.03
N THR A 101 5.36 -20.66 13.12
CA THR A 101 4.62 -20.44 14.37
C THR A 101 5.51 -20.54 15.61
N TYR A 102 6.20 -19.45 15.94
CA TYR A 102 6.52 -19.12 17.34
C TYR A 102 5.37 -18.26 17.87
N VAL A 103 4.43 -18.92 18.57
CA VAL A 103 3.22 -18.38 19.21
C VAL A 103 2.64 -17.10 18.56
N HIS A 104 2.88 -15.92 19.13
CA HIS A 104 2.22 -14.66 18.75
C HIS A 104 3.00 -13.94 17.65
N ALA A 105 4.31 -13.82 17.82
CA ALA A 105 5.16 -13.09 16.89
C ALA A 105 5.27 -13.81 15.53
N GLY A 106 5.23 -15.14 15.58
CA GLY A 106 5.09 -16.09 14.47
C GLY A 106 3.96 -15.78 13.52
N ALA A 107 2.75 -15.89 14.05
CA ALA A 107 1.53 -15.64 13.32
C ALA A 107 1.46 -14.19 12.80
N SER A 108 1.92 -13.23 13.61
CA SER A 108 1.95 -11.81 13.23
C SER A 108 2.88 -11.53 12.06
N GLY A 109 4.09 -12.11 12.06
CA GLY A 109 5.07 -11.92 10.98
C GLY A 109 4.66 -12.60 9.67
N SER A 110 3.96 -13.74 9.75
CA SER A 110 3.52 -14.51 8.58
C SER A 110 2.20 -14.05 7.97
N PHE A 111 1.36 -13.30 8.69
CA PHE A 111 0.00 -12.94 8.27
C PHE A 111 -0.11 -12.34 6.85
N LEU A 112 0.71 -11.35 6.50
CA LEU A 112 0.71 -10.73 5.16
C LEU A 112 1.84 -11.20 4.25
N THR A 113 2.80 -11.95 4.78
CA THR A 113 4.03 -12.33 4.07
C THR A 113 4.02 -13.78 3.62
N GLY A 114 3.23 -14.64 4.28
CA GLY A 114 3.22 -16.08 4.04
C GLY A 114 4.58 -16.75 4.30
N THR A 115 5.51 -16.07 4.99
CA THR A 115 6.84 -16.61 5.23
C THR A 115 6.75 -17.93 5.99
N ARG A 116 7.39 -18.96 5.43
CA ARG A 116 7.56 -20.27 6.07
C ARG A 116 8.83 -20.34 6.91
N ARG A 117 9.63 -19.28 6.88
CA ARG A 117 10.89 -19.17 7.61
C ARG A 117 10.69 -18.18 8.75
N GLY A 118 11.31 -18.48 9.87
CA GLY A 118 11.59 -17.47 10.87
C GLY A 118 12.60 -17.96 11.87
N GLY A 119 12.78 -17.16 12.91
CA GLY A 119 13.88 -17.31 13.83
C GLY A 119 13.74 -18.44 14.84
N THR A 120 14.70 -18.49 15.74
CA THR A 120 14.79 -19.49 16.81
C THR A 120 14.09 -19.06 18.10
N SER A 121 13.50 -17.86 18.13
CA SER A 121 12.78 -17.32 19.28
C SER A 121 11.61 -16.43 18.86
N GLU A 122 10.75 -16.10 19.83
CA GLU A 122 9.62 -15.20 19.67
C GLU A 122 10.03 -13.80 19.15
N THR A 123 11.24 -13.34 19.45
CA THR A 123 11.71 -12.01 19.04
C THR A 123 12.44 -12.00 17.70
N ASP A 124 12.79 -13.16 17.16
CA ASP A 124 13.52 -13.32 15.91
C ASP A 124 12.54 -13.49 14.74
N VAL A 125 11.78 -12.44 14.46
CA VAL A 125 10.74 -12.44 13.42
C VAL A 125 11.38 -12.16 12.06
N VAL A 126 11.21 -13.11 11.14
CA VAL A 126 11.56 -12.93 9.72
C VAL A 126 10.29 -12.65 8.94
N ALA A 127 10.35 -11.70 8.01
CA ALA A 127 9.26 -11.35 7.11
C ALA A 127 9.77 -11.40 5.67
N ASP A 128 8.97 -11.97 4.77
CA ASP A 128 9.18 -11.85 3.32
C ASP A 128 8.41 -10.61 2.79
N THR A 129 8.46 -10.39 1.49
CA THR A 129 7.65 -9.36 0.82
C THR A 129 6.17 -9.60 1.10
N SER A 130 5.49 -8.60 1.66
CA SER A 130 4.09 -8.72 2.03
C SER A 130 3.16 -8.46 0.84
N ILE A 131 1.93 -8.96 0.92
CA ILE A 131 0.93 -8.78 -0.15
C ILE A 131 0.63 -7.30 -0.43
N ASP A 132 0.60 -6.44 0.59
CA ASP A 132 0.40 -5.00 0.41
C ASP A 132 1.58 -4.34 -0.32
N GLN A 133 2.82 -4.80 -0.10
CA GLN A 133 3.98 -4.37 -0.88
C GLN A 133 3.88 -4.83 -2.34
N MET A 134 3.41 -6.06 -2.58
CA MET A 134 3.17 -6.57 -3.95
C MET A 134 2.09 -5.74 -4.65
N LEU A 135 0.97 -5.46 -3.98
CA LEU A 135 -0.11 -4.62 -4.49
C LEU A 135 0.38 -3.20 -4.77
N ALA A 136 1.20 -2.61 -3.89
CA ALA A 136 1.77 -1.29 -4.10
C ALA A 136 2.66 -1.24 -5.35
N ARG A 137 3.47 -2.27 -5.60
CA ARG A 137 4.31 -2.36 -6.82
C ARG A 137 3.45 -2.47 -8.08
N GLU A 138 2.42 -3.31 -8.06
CA GLU A 138 1.53 -3.52 -9.20
C GLU A 138 0.70 -2.27 -9.53
N PHE A 139 0.18 -1.60 -8.51
CA PHE A 139 -0.69 -0.44 -8.67
C PHE A 139 0.03 0.91 -8.55
N ALA A 140 1.37 0.93 -8.47
CA ALA A 140 2.16 2.15 -8.29
C ALA A 140 1.83 3.22 -9.35
N ALA A 141 1.76 2.84 -10.62
CA ALA A 141 1.47 3.75 -11.72
C ALA A 141 0.02 4.27 -11.75
N ALA A 142 -0.90 3.55 -11.11
CA ALA A 142 -2.32 3.88 -11.06
C ALA A 142 -2.71 4.68 -9.79
N THR A 143 -1.78 4.80 -8.84
CA THR A 143 -2.01 5.50 -7.57
C THR A 143 -1.63 6.98 -7.72
N PRO A 144 -2.42 7.94 -7.20
CA PRO A 144 -2.18 9.35 -7.40
C PRO A 144 -0.83 9.89 -6.94
#